data_AF-A0A2M7NB14-F1
#
_entry.id   AF-A0A2M7NB14-F1
#
_cell.length_a   1.000
_cell.length_b   1.000
_cell.length_c   1.000
_cell.angle_alpha   90.00
_cell.angle_beta   90.00
_cell.angle_gamma   90.00
#
_symmetry.space_group_name_H-M   'P 1'
#
loop_
_entity.id
_entity.type
_entity.pdbx_description
1 polymer ?
#
loop_
_entity_poly.entity_id
_entity_poly.type
_entity_poly.pdbx_seq_one_letter_code
_entity_poly.pdbx_strand_id
1 'polypeptide(L)'
;WESVYPLKCEYVRSEMNPQFANIATPSEVVIVTSFEIELSGSGGSLHICMPYSMLEPVKDLLFSPMQGEHMTVDKRWLQLLAKQVQCADVELIALLGTANITLDRVLKMRCGDIIPLTVDENITACVDGVPVMECKYGTFNNQYALKIEKMLNINEGDRNV
;
A
#
# COMPACT_ATOMS: atom_id res chain seq x y z
N TRP A 1 15.48 4.37 20.62
CA TRP A 1 14.82 3.09 20.95
C TRP A 1 13.85 3.24 22.12
N GLU A 2 14.20 3.92 23.22
CA GLU A 2 13.29 4.15 24.36
C GLU A 2 11.96 4.83 23.96
N SER A 3 11.98 5.76 23.00
CA SER A 3 10.78 6.41 22.49
C SER A 3 9.87 5.50 21.65
N VAL A 4 10.39 4.38 21.11
CA VAL A 4 9.68 3.43 20.23
C VAL A 4 9.14 2.25 21.03
N TYR A 5 10.02 1.64 21.83
CA TYR A 5 9.73 0.50 22.67
C TYR A 5 10.84 0.36 23.72
N PRO A 6 10.53 0.30 25.03
CA PRO A 6 11.54 0.17 26.06
C PRO A 6 12.18 -1.22 26.00
N LEU A 7 13.42 -1.27 25.51
CA LEU A 7 14.21 -2.51 25.44
C LEU A 7 15.01 -2.69 26.72
N LYS A 8 14.89 -3.86 27.34
CA LYS A 8 15.78 -4.29 28.43
C LYS A 8 16.81 -5.25 27.85
N CYS A 9 18.03 -4.77 27.70
CA CYS A 9 19.14 -5.62 27.31
C CYS A 9 19.75 -6.27 28.54
N GLU A 10 19.84 -7.58 28.53
CA GLU A 10 20.49 -8.36 29.59
C GLU A 10 21.67 -9.12 28.98
N TYR A 11 22.79 -9.12 29.68
CA TYR A 11 23.93 -9.92 29.27
C TYR A 11 23.62 -11.39 29.54
N VAL A 12 23.53 -12.18 28.48
CA VAL A 12 23.28 -13.64 28.59
C VAL A 12 24.60 -14.40 28.61
N ARG A 13 25.47 -14.17 27.62
CA ARG A 13 26.73 -14.92 27.48
C ARG A 13 27.69 -14.22 26.51
N SER A 14 28.99 -14.46 26.69
CA SER A 14 30.06 -14.14 25.74
C SER A 14 30.73 -15.43 25.34
N GLU A 15 30.97 -15.60 24.04
CA GLU A 15 31.55 -16.81 23.47
C GLU A 15 32.60 -16.41 22.43
N MET A 16 33.78 -17.03 22.49
CA MET A 16 34.87 -16.74 21.54
C MET A 16 34.83 -17.68 20.33
N ASN A 17 34.20 -18.86 20.46
CA ASN A 17 34.08 -19.81 19.36
C ASN A 17 32.68 -19.71 18.70
N PRO A 18 32.60 -19.28 17.43
CA PRO A 18 31.33 -19.05 16.75
C PRO A 18 30.48 -20.32 16.59
N GLN A 19 31.07 -21.53 16.64
CA GLN A 19 30.31 -22.78 16.58
C GLN A 19 29.38 -23.00 17.78
N PHE A 20 29.65 -22.34 18.91
CA PHE A 20 28.82 -22.41 20.10
C PHE A 20 27.88 -21.20 20.23
N ALA A 21 28.02 -20.18 19.38
CA ALA A 21 27.22 -18.95 19.39
C ALA A 21 25.92 -19.09 18.53
N ASN A 22 25.13 -20.13 18.78
CA ASN A 22 23.86 -20.34 18.08
C ASN A 22 22.78 -19.37 18.61
N ILE A 23 22.64 -18.22 17.97
CA ILE A 23 21.61 -17.20 18.28
C ILE A 23 20.33 -17.33 17.44
N ALA A 24 20.36 -18.13 16.37
CA ALA A 24 19.27 -18.35 15.43
C ALA A 24 19.44 -19.73 14.78
N THR A 25 18.36 -20.30 14.24
CA THR A 25 18.48 -21.53 13.44
C THR A 25 19.02 -21.23 12.03
N PRO A 26 19.74 -22.15 11.35
CA PRO A 26 20.29 -21.89 10.01
C PRO A 26 19.23 -21.56 8.93
N SER A 27 17.97 -21.92 9.17
CA SER A 27 16.84 -21.67 8.27
C SER A 27 16.09 -20.38 8.60
N GLU A 28 16.46 -19.68 9.67
CA GLU A 28 15.82 -18.45 10.11
C GLU A 28 16.40 -17.23 9.40
N VAL A 29 15.53 -16.33 8.93
CA VAL A 29 15.97 -15.06 8.36
C VAL A 29 16.54 -14.18 9.47
N VAL A 30 17.76 -13.69 9.28
CA VAL A 30 18.44 -12.80 10.22
C VAL A 30 18.70 -11.45 9.57
N ILE A 31 18.61 -10.39 10.36
CA ILE A 31 19.04 -9.05 9.99
C ILE A 31 20.42 -8.83 10.61
N VAL A 32 21.39 -8.46 9.78
CA VAL A 32 22.75 -8.17 10.21
C VAL A 32 23.03 -6.69 9.99
N THR A 33 23.37 -5.98 11.07
CA THR A 33 23.86 -4.61 11.00
C THR A 33 25.36 -4.62 11.24
N SER A 34 26.12 -4.13 10.26
CA SER A 34 27.58 -4.09 10.29
C SER A 34 28.06 -2.68 10.59
N PHE A 35 28.98 -2.56 11.53
CA PHE A 35 29.66 -1.33 11.89
C PHE A 35 31.16 -1.53 11.69
N GLU A 36 31.81 -0.57 11.06
CA GLU A 36 33.27 -0.49 11.06
C GLU A 36 33.70 0.35 12.26
N ILE A 37 34.59 -0.22 13.06
CA ILE A 37 35.13 0.45 14.24
C ILE A 37 36.61 0.69 13.99
N GLU A 38 37.02 1.95 14.06
CA GLU A 38 38.43 2.35 14.04
C GLU A 38 38.82 2.93 15.39
N LEU A 39 39.80 2.32 16.07
CA LEU A 39 40.44 2.86 17.25
C LEU A 39 41.94 3.00 16.99
N SER A 40 42.45 4.23 16.88
CA SER A 40 43.87 4.63 16.84
C SER A 40 44.91 3.49 16.78
N GLY A 41 44.99 2.81 15.64
CA GLY A 41 45.97 1.73 15.36
C GLY A 41 45.43 0.29 15.27
N SER A 42 44.18 0.05 15.67
CA SER A 42 43.49 -1.24 15.49
C SER A 42 42.00 -1.01 15.23
N GLY A 43 41.48 -1.63 14.18
CA GLY A 43 40.07 -1.58 13.83
C GLY A 43 39.50 -2.95 13.52
N GLY A 44 38.20 -3.03 13.32
CA GLY A 44 37.50 -4.26 12.96
C GLY A 44 36.03 -4.04 12.66
N SER A 45 35.35 -5.10 12.22
CA SER A 45 33.91 -5.08 12.00
C SER A 45 33.17 -5.61 13.24
N LEU A 46 32.17 -4.84 13.67
CA LEU A 46 31.18 -5.28 14.64
C LEU A 46 29.90 -5.63 13.88
N HIS A 47 29.46 -6.88 14.01
CA HIS A 47 28.20 -7.33 13.45
C HIS A 47 27.18 -7.55 14.56
N ILE A 48 26.04 -6.87 14.46
CA ILE A 48 24.88 -7.11 15.31
C ILE A 48 23.91 -7.96 14.48
N CYS A 49 23.70 -9.21 14.90
CA CYS A 49 22.78 -10.14 14.24
C CYS A 49 21.52 -10.31 15.08
N MET A 50 20.35 -10.05 14.47
CA MET A 50 19.05 -10.19 15.10
C MET A 50 18.15 -11.10 14.26
N PRO A 51 17.58 -12.18 14.83
CA PRO A 51 16.56 -12.96 14.15
C PRO A 51 15.34 -12.12 13.78
N TYR A 52 14.74 -12.37 12.62
CA TYR A 52 13.55 -11.63 12.17
C TYR A 52 12.37 -11.79 13.15
N SER A 53 12.25 -12.95 13.80
CA SER A 53 11.24 -13.23 14.84
C SER A 53 11.26 -12.23 16.00
N MET A 54 12.40 -11.61 16.32
CA MET A 54 12.49 -10.57 17.35
C MET A 54 11.83 -9.25 16.94
N LEU A 55 11.70 -9.00 15.63
CA LEU A 55 11.14 -7.77 15.08
C LEU A 55 9.64 -7.87 14.83
N GLU A 56 9.09 -9.08 14.66
CA GLU A 56 7.66 -9.31 14.46
C GLU A 56 6.75 -8.63 15.49
N PRO A 57 7.00 -8.67 16.82
CA PRO A 57 6.11 -8.04 17.81
C PRO A 57 6.20 -6.50 17.85
N VAL A 58 7.30 -5.92 17.36
CA VAL A 58 7.51 -4.46 17.32
C VAL A 58 7.40 -3.89 15.92
N LYS A 59 7.04 -4.73 14.94
CA LYS A 59 6.87 -4.41 13.52
C LYS A 59 6.03 -3.15 13.35
N ASP A 60 4.83 -3.15 13.88
CA ASP A 60 3.87 -2.06 13.70
C ASP A 60 4.32 -0.76 14.39
N LEU A 61 5.13 -0.84 15.45
CA LEU A 61 5.75 0.32 16.10
C LEU A 61 6.91 0.90 15.30
N LEU A 62 7.67 0.06 14.59
CA LEU A 62 8.76 0.48 13.70
C LEU A 62 8.24 1.04 12.37
N PHE A 63 7.09 0.56 11.90
CA PHE A 63 6.37 1.12 10.75
C PHE A 63 5.47 2.30 11.13
N SER A 64 5.12 2.43 12.41
CA SER A 64 4.49 3.64 12.93
C SER A 64 5.47 4.81 12.75
N PRO A 65 5.05 5.94 12.19
CA PRO A 65 5.91 7.11 12.09
C PRO A 65 6.26 7.55 13.53
N MET A 66 7.45 7.15 13.99
CA MET A 66 7.96 7.52 15.31
C MET A 66 8.01 9.04 15.43
N GLN A 67 7.01 9.59 16.12
CA GLN A 67 7.09 10.89 16.77
C GLN A 67 8.15 10.79 17.87
N GLY A 68 9.36 11.26 17.57
CA GLY A 68 10.47 11.31 18.51
C GLY A 68 11.36 12.51 18.20
N GLU A 69 10.98 13.65 18.78
CA GLU A 69 11.78 14.86 19.04
C GLU A 69 12.76 15.31 17.94
N HIS A 70 12.23 15.95 16.90
CA HIS A 70 12.65 17.31 16.54
C HIS A 70 11.51 17.96 15.76
N MET A 71 11.07 19.12 16.24
CA MET A 71 10.03 19.94 15.65
C MET A 71 10.42 20.44 14.25
N THR A 72 10.15 19.65 13.22
CA THR A 72 9.61 20.12 11.95
C THR A 72 8.89 18.92 11.35
N VAL A 73 7.59 19.05 11.05
CA VAL A 73 6.92 18.13 10.13
C VAL A 73 7.80 18.10 8.89
N ASP A 74 8.48 16.99 8.61
CA ASP A 74 9.34 16.90 7.44
C ASP A 74 8.42 16.88 6.21
N LYS A 75 8.12 18.09 5.73
CA LYS A 75 7.25 18.34 4.58
C LYS A 75 7.76 17.54 3.38
N ARG A 76 9.05 17.23 3.31
CA ARG A 76 9.65 16.43 2.24
C ARG A 76 9.24 14.96 2.34
N TRP A 77 9.22 14.35 3.53
CA TRP A 77 8.79 12.95 3.68
C TRP A 77 7.29 12.78 3.42
N LEU A 78 6.47 13.69 3.95
CA LEU A 78 5.04 13.75 3.62
C LEU A 78 4.79 13.98 2.13
N GLN A 79 5.57 14.84 1.47
CA GLN A 79 5.52 15.02 0.03
C GLN A 79 5.95 13.78 -0.74
N LEU A 80 6.99 13.07 -0.30
CA LEU A 80 7.46 11.85 -0.94
C LEU A 80 6.45 10.71 -0.79
N LEU A 81 5.84 10.56 0.38
CA LEU A 81 4.82 9.55 0.64
C LEU A 81 3.50 9.88 -0.07
N ALA A 82 3.07 11.15 -0.03
CA ALA A 82 1.92 11.61 -0.83
C ALA A 82 2.17 11.41 -2.33
N LYS A 83 3.39 11.65 -2.81
CA LYS A 83 3.77 11.43 -4.21
C LYS A 83 3.80 9.94 -4.56
N GLN A 84 4.24 9.06 -3.66
CA GLN A 84 4.22 7.61 -3.90
C GLN A 84 2.80 7.04 -3.85
N VAL A 85 1.92 7.52 -2.97
CA VAL A 85 0.49 7.16 -2.98
C VAL A 85 -0.21 7.68 -4.24
N GLN A 86 0.17 8.85 -4.75
CA GLN A 86 -0.32 9.37 -6.04
C GLN A 86 0.15 8.55 -7.26
N CYS A 87 1.16 7.69 -7.12
CA CYS A 87 1.64 6.81 -8.18
C CYS A 87 0.95 5.45 -8.22
N ALA A 88 -0.06 5.20 -7.38
CA ALA A 88 -0.86 3.99 -7.49
C ALA A 88 -1.79 4.10 -8.70
N ASP A 89 -1.62 3.20 -9.67
CA ASP A 89 -2.52 3.09 -10.80
C ASP A 89 -3.88 2.56 -10.32
N VAL A 90 -4.96 3.20 -10.77
CA VAL A 90 -6.34 2.79 -10.49
C VAL A 90 -7.10 2.55 -11.79
N GLU A 91 -7.95 1.55 -11.80
CA GLU A 91 -8.83 1.27 -12.94
C GLU A 91 -10.07 2.14 -12.86
N LEU A 92 -10.30 2.96 -13.89
CA LEU A 92 -11.50 3.75 -14.04
C LEU A 92 -12.49 3.02 -14.96
N ILE A 93 -13.64 2.64 -14.42
CA ILE A 93 -14.69 1.93 -15.15
C ILE A 93 -15.86 2.89 -15.38
N ALA A 94 -16.23 3.12 -16.65
CA ALA A 94 -17.42 3.89 -17.00
C ALA A 94 -18.53 2.96 -17.47
N LEU A 95 -19.63 2.95 -16.71
CA LEU A 95 -20.78 2.10 -17.00
C LEU A 95 -21.66 2.79 -18.04
N LEU A 96 -21.75 2.23 -19.26
CA LEU A 96 -22.63 2.76 -20.31
C LEU A 96 -24.12 2.62 -19.95
N GLY A 97 -24.50 1.53 -19.28
CA GLY A 97 -25.87 1.32 -18.86
C GLY A 97 -26.07 -0.05 -18.23
N THR A 98 -27.27 -0.29 -17.76
CA THR A 98 -27.69 -1.60 -17.23
C THR A 98 -28.95 -2.08 -17.93
N ALA A 99 -29.10 -3.40 -18.03
CA ALA A 99 -30.31 -4.03 -18.53
C ALA A 99 -30.75 -5.12 -17.56
N ASN A 100 -32.01 -5.09 -17.16
CA ASN A 100 -32.60 -6.15 -16.34
C ASN A 100 -33.07 -7.29 -17.25
N ILE A 101 -32.54 -8.48 -17.03
CA ILE A 101 -32.86 -9.68 -17.82
C ILE A 101 -33.11 -10.86 -16.89
N THR A 102 -34.05 -11.72 -17.24
CA THR A 102 -34.34 -12.92 -16.45
C THR A 102 -33.28 -13.99 -16.67
N LEU A 103 -33.00 -14.80 -15.65
CA LEU A 103 -32.00 -15.88 -15.72
C LEU A 103 -32.29 -16.87 -16.87
N ASP A 104 -33.56 -17.23 -17.09
CA ASP A 104 -33.97 -18.09 -18.20
C ASP A 104 -33.55 -17.53 -19.58
N ARG A 105 -33.66 -16.21 -19.75
CA ARG A 105 -33.29 -15.54 -20.99
C ARG A 105 -31.78 -15.47 -21.17
N VAL A 106 -31.01 -15.32 -20.09
CA VAL A 106 -29.54 -15.44 -20.12
C VAL A 106 -29.11 -16.84 -20.57
N LEU A 107 -29.75 -17.89 -20.05
CA LEU A 107 -29.43 -19.28 -20.43
C LEU A 107 -29.75 -19.61 -21.89
N LYS A 108 -30.71 -18.90 -22.49
CA LYS A 108 -31.15 -19.10 -23.89
C LYS A 108 -30.47 -18.15 -24.89
N MET A 109 -29.57 -17.26 -24.43
CA MET A 109 -28.89 -16.31 -25.31
C MET A 109 -28.03 -17.02 -26.35
N ARG A 110 -28.06 -16.51 -27.58
CA ARG A 110 -27.27 -16.99 -28.72
C ARG A 110 -26.56 -15.83 -29.39
N CYS A 111 -25.49 -16.13 -30.13
CA CYS A 111 -24.81 -15.15 -30.96
C CYS A 111 -25.81 -14.51 -31.93
N GLY A 112 -25.89 -13.18 -31.92
CA GLY A 112 -26.84 -12.41 -32.72
C GLY A 112 -28.05 -11.88 -31.95
N ASP A 113 -28.25 -12.31 -30.69
CA ASP A 113 -29.31 -11.75 -29.86
C ASP A 113 -29.00 -10.30 -29.46
N ILE A 114 -30.03 -9.45 -29.49
CA ILE A 114 -29.94 -8.02 -29.17
C ILE A 114 -30.42 -7.78 -27.74
N ILE A 115 -29.58 -7.15 -26.93
CA ILE A 115 -29.95 -6.68 -25.59
C ILE A 115 -30.25 -5.18 -25.69
N PRO A 116 -31.51 -4.75 -25.52
CA PRO A 116 -31.82 -3.32 -25.48
C PRO A 116 -31.19 -2.72 -24.22
N LEU A 117 -30.36 -1.70 -24.42
CA LEU A 117 -29.71 -0.94 -23.37
C LEU A 117 -30.19 0.51 -23.45
N THR A 118 -30.67 1.06 -22.34
CA THR A 118 -30.88 2.50 -22.21
C THR A 118 -29.61 3.11 -21.67
N VAL A 119 -29.03 4.02 -22.44
CA VAL A 119 -27.81 4.75 -22.09
C VAL A 119 -28.19 6.20 -21.93
N ASP A 120 -27.95 6.75 -20.75
CA ASP A 120 -28.20 8.15 -20.46
C ASP A 120 -27.17 9.04 -21.18
N GLU A 121 -27.49 10.33 -21.34
CA GLU A 121 -26.57 11.28 -22.00
C GLU A 121 -25.24 11.41 -21.25
N ASN A 122 -25.32 11.37 -19.91
CA ASN A 122 -24.18 11.36 -19.02
C ASN A 122 -24.07 9.99 -18.34
N ILE A 123 -22.85 9.49 -18.22
CA ILE A 123 -22.54 8.23 -17.56
C ILE A 123 -21.61 8.46 -16.37
N THR A 124 -21.73 7.62 -15.36
CA THR A 124 -20.88 7.69 -14.16
C THR A 124 -19.65 6.81 -14.35
N ALA A 125 -18.47 7.36 -14.06
CA ALA A 125 -17.25 6.59 -13.96
C ALA A 125 -16.90 6.35 -12.49
N CYS A 126 -16.49 5.12 -12.21
CA CYS A 126 -16.23 4.61 -10.87
C CYS A 126 -14.81 4.06 -10.75
N VAL A 127 -14.26 4.14 -9.55
CA VAL A 127 -13.04 3.43 -9.14
C VAL A 127 -13.44 2.48 -8.02
N ASP A 128 -13.20 1.18 -8.17
CA ASP A 128 -13.62 0.15 -7.22
C ASP A 128 -15.11 0.24 -6.82
N GLY A 129 -15.97 0.58 -7.79
CA GLY A 129 -17.42 0.73 -7.58
C GLY A 129 -17.84 2.04 -6.90
N VAL A 130 -16.90 2.88 -6.45
CA VAL A 130 -17.19 4.20 -5.89
C VAL A 130 -17.31 5.22 -7.04
N PRO A 131 -18.43 5.94 -7.17
CA PRO A 131 -18.62 6.93 -8.22
C PRO A 131 -17.72 8.15 -7.97
N VAL A 132 -16.89 8.49 -8.96
CA VAL A 132 -15.89 9.58 -8.84
C VAL A 132 -16.15 10.74 -9.79
N MET A 133 -16.79 10.49 -10.94
CA MET A 133 -17.04 11.53 -11.94
C MET A 133 -18.25 11.22 -12.82
N GLU A 134 -18.83 12.29 -13.35
CA GLU A 134 -19.88 12.27 -14.36
C GLU A 134 -19.29 12.71 -15.71
N CYS A 135 -19.51 11.91 -16.75
CA CYS A 135 -18.86 12.04 -18.04
C CYS A 135 -19.83 11.89 -19.21
N LYS A 136 -19.52 12.52 -20.34
CA LYS A 136 -20.09 12.16 -21.64
C LYS A 136 -19.18 11.18 -22.35
N TYR A 137 -19.75 10.15 -22.97
CA TYR A 137 -19.00 9.18 -23.76
C TYR A 137 -18.90 9.62 -25.23
N GLY A 138 -17.86 9.17 -25.90
CA GLY A 138 -17.66 9.44 -27.33
C GLY A 138 -16.39 8.78 -27.85
N THR A 139 -15.85 9.34 -28.93
CA THR A 139 -14.61 8.85 -29.53
C THR A 139 -13.62 9.99 -29.71
N PHE A 140 -12.36 9.75 -29.37
CA PHE A 140 -11.24 10.65 -29.62
C PHE A 140 -10.09 9.86 -30.24
N ASN A 141 -9.51 10.34 -31.34
CA ASN A 141 -8.46 9.63 -32.09
C ASN A 141 -8.80 8.16 -32.40
N ASN A 142 -10.05 7.89 -32.78
CA ASN A 142 -10.56 6.56 -33.09
C ASN A 142 -10.53 5.56 -31.91
N GLN A 143 -10.47 6.06 -30.68
CA GLN A 143 -10.59 5.30 -29.44
C GLN A 143 -11.80 5.79 -28.65
N TYR A 144 -12.45 4.90 -27.89
CA TYR A 144 -13.48 5.30 -26.95
C TYR A 144 -12.90 6.24 -25.89
N ALA A 145 -13.61 7.33 -25.62
CA ALA A 145 -13.15 8.37 -24.73
C ALA A 145 -14.29 8.91 -23.88
N LEU A 146 -13.93 9.43 -22.71
CA LEU A 146 -14.84 10.07 -21.77
C LEU A 146 -14.46 11.53 -21.64
N LYS A 147 -15.44 12.42 -21.82
CA LYS A 147 -15.31 13.84 -21.52
C LYS A 147 -15.86 14.08 -20.12
N ILE A 148 -15.00 14.52 -19.20
CA ILE A 148 -15.39 14.84 -17.82
C ILE A 148 -16.28 16.09 -17.84
N GLU A 149 -17.51 15.97 -17.33
CA GLU A 149 -18.42 17.10 -17.12
C GLU A 149 -18.36 17.58 -15.67
N LYS A 150 -18.27 16.65 -14.71
CA LYS A 150 -18.24 16.99 -13.28
C LYS A 150 -17.47 15.95 -12.44
N MET A 151 -16.69 16.43 -11.47
CA MET A 151 -16.11 15.59 -10.41
C MET A 151 -17.10 15.44 -9.25
N LEU A 152 -17.23 14.23 -8.71
CA LEU A 152 -18.06 13.94 -7.54
C LEU A 152 -17.18 13.99 -6.29
N ASN A 153 -17.64 14.69 -5.25
CA ASN A 153 -16.92 14.77 -3.99
C ASN A 153 -17.20 13.51 -3.15
N ILE A 154 -16.15 12.80 -2.75
CA ILE A 154 -16.23 11.58 -1.92
C ILE A 154 -16.72 11.90 -0.48
N ASN A 155 -16.79 13.17 -0.08
CA ASN A 155 -17.08 13.60 1.29
C ASN A 155 -18.57 13.63 1.70
N GLU A 156 -19.51 13.17 0.87
CA GLU A 156 -20.94 13.19 1.22
C GLU A 156 -21.51 11.84 1.74
N GLY A 157 -20.69 10.79 1.86
CA GLY A 157 -21.14 9.43 2.19
C GLY A 157 -21.30 9.07 3.68
N ASP A 158 -20.71 9.82 4.61
CA ASP A 158 -20.57 9.38 6.02
C ASP A 158 -21.48 10.13 7.03
N ARG A 159 -22.55 10.79 6.55
CA ARG A 159 -23.43 11.61 7.42
C ARG A 159 -24.79 11.02 7.79
N ASN A 160 -25.14 9.81 7.38
CA ASN A 160 -26.42 9.20 7.79
C ASN A 160 -26.31 7.69 8.00
N VAL A 161 -25.85 7.28 9.20
CA VAL A 161 -26.40 6.16 9.98
C VAL A 161 -26.37 6.54 11.45
#